data_AF-A0A355D8Y1-F1
#
_entry.id   AF-A0A355D8Y1-F1
#
_cell.length_a   1.000
_cell.length_b   1.000
_cell.length_c   1.000
_cell.angle_alpha   90.00
_cell.angle_beta   90.00
_cell.angle_gamma   90.00
#
_symmetry.space_group_name_H-M   'P 1'
#
loop_
_entity.id
_entity.type
_entity.pdbx_description
1 polymer ?
#
loop_
_entity_poly.entity_id
_entity_poly.type
_entity_poly.pdbx_seq_one_letter_code
_entity_poly.pdbx_strand_id
1 'polypeptide(L)'
;MQNIKTILDSIVESYKTILKDSLIGIYIYGSLAMDCFNPDISDIDFLVVVKENLNANDKRKLVDILLGRSKDGPGKGLEMSALLEKDVKNFKHPTPYILHYSNAYKATYEANHSYLCEDGEDPDLAAHITITRARGICIYGSSIEDIF
;
A
#
# COMPACT_ATOMS: atom_id res chain seq x y z
N MET A 1 11.03 -3.25 16.45
CA MET A 1 9.65 -3.81 16.35
C MET A 1 8.58 -2.86 16.85
N GLN A 2 8.67 -2.26 18.06
CA GLN A 2 7.61 -1.37 18.59
C GLN A 2 7.29 -0.16 17.70
N ASN A 3 8.28 0.38 16.97
CA ASN A 3 8.07 1.46 16.02
C ASN A 3 7.25 1.03 14.77
N ILE A 4 7.52 -0.15 14.21
CA ILE A 4 6.84 -0.61 12.98
C ILE A 4 5.34 -0.80 13.21
N LYS A 5 4.96 -1.43 14.32
CA LYS A 5 3.54 -1.59 14.66
C LYS A 5 2.83 -0.23 14.76
N THR A 6 3.45 0.76 15.41
CA THR A 6 2.89 2.10 15.54
C THR A 6 2.73 2.80 14.18
N ILE A 7 3.68 2.61 13.27
CA ILE A 7 3.57 3.13 11.90
C ILE A 7 2.39 2.50 11.17
N LEU A 8 2.28 1.16 11.21
CA LEU A 8 1.18 0.43 10.56
C LEU A 8 -0.17 0.80 11.15
N ASP A 9 -0.30 0.82 12.48
CA ASP A 9 -1.53 1.24 13.17
C ASP A 9 -1.92 2.67 12.75
N SER A 10 -0.95 3.59 12.65
CA SER A 10 -1.21 4.96 12.20
C SER A 10 -1.66 5.03 10.74
N ILE A 11 -1.10 4.21 9.85
CA ILE A 11 -1.51 4.13 8.45
C ILE A 11 -2.94 3.63 8.37
N VAL A 12 -3.25 2.52 9.07
CA VAL A 12 -4.58 1.91 9.13
C VAL A 12 -5.63 2.94 9.59
N GLU A 13 -5.42 3.59 10.73
CA GLU A 13 -6.40 4.57 11.25
C GLU A 13 -6.58 5.79 10.33
N SER A 14 -5.50 6.26 9.71
CA SER A 14 -5.58 7.38 8.76
C SER A 14 -6.36 6.98 7.51
N TYR A 15 -6.08 5.81 6.95
CA TYR A 15 -6.68 5.33 5.72
C TYR A 15 -8.16 5.00 5.93
N LYS A 16 -8.52 4.40 7.09
CA LYS A 16 -9.93 4.23 7.50
C LYS A 16 -10.68 5.55 7.52
N THR A 17 -10.06 6.60 8.07
CA THR A 17 -10.69 7.93 8.17
C THR A 17 -10.89 8.58 6.79
N ILE A 18 -9.90 8.45 5.91
CA ILE A 18 -9.93 9.05 4.56
C ILE A 18 -10.90 8.30 3.65
N LEU A 19 -10.81 6.97 3.63
CA LEU A 19 -11.45 6.11 2.63
C LEU A 19 -12.81 5.56 3.08
N LYS A 20 -13.06 5.50 4.39
CA LYS A 20 -14.33 5.05 4.98
C LYS A 20 -14.77 3.70 4.38
N ASP A 21 -15.99 3.63 3.88
CA ASP A 21 -16.60 2.43 3.29
C ASP A 21 -15.93 1.98 1.98
N SER A 22 -15.07 2.82 1.38
CA SER A 22 -14.29 2.43 0.20
C SER A 22 -13.10 1.54 0.55
N LEU A 23 -12.58 1.56 1.79
CA LEU A 23 -11.44 0.73 2.17
C LEU A 23 -11.88 -0.72 2.44
N ILE A 24 -11.47 -1.62 1.55
CA ILE A 24 -11.76 -3.06 1.66
C ILE A 24 -10.73 -3.77 2.53
N GLY A 25 -9.45 -3.43 2.39
CA GLY A 25 -8.42 -3.95 3.29
C GLY A 25 -7.00 -3.46 2.98
N ILE A 26 -6.10 -3.74 3.92
CA ILE A 26 -4.67 -3.42 3.84
C ILE A 26 -3.87 -4.68 4.17
N TYR A 27 -2.94 -5.02 3.29
CA TYR A 27 -2.25 -6.31 3.30
C TYR A 27 -0.75 -6.13 3.18
N ILE A 28 -0.01 -6.61 4.16
CA ILE A 28 1.45 -6.59 4.17
C ILE A 28 1.97 -7.79 3.38
N TYR A 29 2.97 -7.59 2.54
CA TYR A 29 3.73 -8.66 1.89
C TYR A 29 5.23 -8.42 2.09
N GLY A 30 6.06 -9.19 1.38
CA GLY A 30 7.50 -9.00 1.40
C GLY A 30 8.15 -9.41 2.73
N SER A 31 9.28 -8.77 3.04
CA SER A 31 10.17 -9.23 4.12
C SER A 31 9.53 -9.21 5.51
N LEU A 32 8.59 -8.28 5.75
CA LEU A 32 7.86 -8.19 7.01
C LEU A 32 6.85 -9.33 7.19
N ALA A 33 6.19 -9.76 6.11
CA ALA A 33 5.27 -10.89 6.13
C ALA A 33 5.99 -12.25 6.15
N MET A 34 7.26 -12.29 5.75
CA MET A 34 8.07 -13.51 5.65
C MET A 34 9.07 -13.71 6.82
N ASP A 35 8.92 -12.96 7.91
CA ASP A 35 9.78 -13.02 9.11
C ASP A 35 11.28 -12.80 8.84
N CYS A 36 11.62 -12.05 7.79
CA CYS A 36 13.01 -11.75 7.40
C CYS A 36 13.29 -10.24 7.26
N PHE A 37 12.44 -9.40 7.84
CA PHE A 37 12.56 -7.95 7.83
C PHE A 37 13.78 -7.46 8.62
N ASN A 38 14.53 -6.54 8.01
CA ASN A 38 15.59 -5.80 8.66
C ASN A 38 15.32 -4.29 8.55
N PRO A 39 15.13 -3.57 9.67
CA PRO A 39 14.76 -2.16 9.65
C PRO A 39 15.79 -1.24 8.96
N ASP A 40 17.05 -1.68 8.80
CA ASP A 40 18.09 -0.85 8.18
C ASP A 40 18.10 -0.98 6.64
N ILE A 41 17.63 -2.11 6.09
CA ILE A 41 17.77 -2.43 4.66
C ILE A 41 16.48 -2.93 3.99
N SER A 42 15.41 -3.12 4.75
CA SER A 42 14.09 -3.47 4.24
C SER A 42 13.20 -2.23 4.17
N ASP A 43 12.25 -2.30 3.26
CA ASP A 43 11.05 -1.50 3.16
C ASP A 43 9.88 -2.22 3.86
N ILE A 44 8.76 -1.51 3.99
CA ILE A 44 7.46 -2.13 4.28
C ILE A 44 6.64 -2.08 3.01
N ASP A 45 6.37 -3.26 2.47
CA ASP A 45 5.56 -3.45 1.27
C ASP A 45 4.12 -3.76 1.63
N PHE A 46 3.16 -3.04 1.06
CA PHE A 46 1.75 -3.32 1.29
C PHE A 46 0.84 -2.98 0.12
N LEU A 47 -0.24 -3.75 0.02
CA LEU A 47 -1.35 -3.52 -0.89
C LEU A 47 -2.51 -2.88 -0.15
N VAL A 48 -3.18 -1.93 -0.80
CA VAL A 48 -4.44 -1.36 -0.34
C VAL A 48 -5.50 -1.72 -1.34
N VAL A 49 -6.57 -2.40 -0.92
CA VAL A 49 -7.69 -2.71 -1.81
C VAL A 49 -8.84 -1.76 -1.48
N VAL A 50 -9.36 -1.09 -2.51
CA VAL A 50 -10.52 -0.20 -2.39
C VAL A 50 -11.65 -0.62 -3.32
N LYS A 51 -12.88 -0.28 -2.94
CA LYS A 51 -14.07 -0.65 -3.68
C LYS A 51 -14.20 0.11 -5.00
N GLU A 52 -13.93 1.41 -4.96
CA GLU A 52 -14.11 2.35 -6.07
C GLU A 52 -12.88 3.26 -6.22
N ASN A 53 -12.70 3.86 -7.41
CA ASN A 53 -11.57 4.75 -7.65
C ASN A 53 -11.67 5.99 -6.75
N LEU A 54 -10.52 6.50 -6.35
CA LEU A 54 -10.40 7.62 -5.42
C LEU A 54 -10.26 8.93 -6.19
N ASN A 55 -10.79 10.01 -5.63
CA ASN A 55 -10.48 11.34 -6.15
C ASN A 55 -9.03 11.72 -5.84
N ALA A 56 -8.48 12.66 -6.61
CA ALA A 56 -7.09 13.10 -6.45
C ALA A 56 -6.75 13.62 -5.05
N ASN A 57 -7.71 14.23 -4.35
CA ASN A 57 -7.52 14.75 -2.99
C ASN A 57 -7.35 13.61 -1.98
N ASP A 58 -8.15 12.55 -2.07
CA ASP A 58 -8.00 11.39 -1.19
C ASP A 58 -6.72 10.61 -1.52
N LYS A 59 -6.39 10.41 -2.80
CA LYS A 59 -5.10 9.84 -3.22
C LYS A 59 -3.92 10.63 -2.64
N ARG A 60 -3.98 11.96 -2.69
CA ARG A 60 -2.96 12.83 -2.13
C ARG A 60 -2.84 12.69 -0.61
N LYS A 61 -3.96 12.65 0.12
CA LYS A 61 -3.92 12.43 1.58
C LYS A 61 -3.27 11.09 1.93
N LEU A 62 -3.52 10.02 1.16
CA LEU A 62 -2.86 8.73 1.38
C LEU A 62 -1.34 8.87 1.27
N VAL A 63 -0.86 9.56 0.24
CA VAL A 63 0.56 9.87 0.04
C VAL A 63 1.12 10.72 1.18
N ASP A 64 0.41 11.77 1.62
CA ASP A 64 0.88 12.66 2.69
C ASP A 64 1.08 11.92 4.02
N ILE A 65 0.23 10.94 4.31
CA ILE A 65 0.43 10.02 5.44
C ILE A 65 1.75 9.24 5.29
N LEU A 66 2.04 8.69 4.12
CA LEU A 66 3.28 7.95 3.88
C LEU A 66 4.52 8.84 3.92
N LEU A 67 4.45 10.06 3.36
CA LEU A 67 5.51 11.05 3.47
C LEU A 67 5.80 11.40 4.93
N GLY A 68 4.75 11.65 5.72
CA GLY A 68 4.87 11.95 7.14
C GLY A 68 5.51 10.79 7.94
N ARG A 69 5.21 9.54 7.55
CA ARG A 69 5.78 8.34 8.20
C ARG A 69 7.13 7.91 7.66
N SER A 70 7.54 8.41 6.49
CA SER A 70 8.83 8.04 5.88
C SER A 70 10.04 8.43 6.73
N LYS A 71 9.91 9.40 7.64
CA LYS A 71 10.97 9.83 8.56
C LYS A 71 11.17 8.87 9.74
N ASP A 72 10.10 8.20 10.15
CA ASP A 72 10.08 7.27 11.29
C ASP A 72 10.12 5.80 10.82
N GLY A 73 10.02 5.59 9.50
CA GLY A 73 9.99 4.30 8.81
C GLY A 73 11.36 3.61 8.71
N PRO A 74 11.42 2.44 8.07
CA PRO A 74 12.68 1.71 7.92
C PRO A 74 13.58 2.36 6.87
N GLY A 75 14.84 1.92 6.81
CA GLY A 75 15.91 2.52 6.00
C GLY A 75 15.60 2.61 4.52
N LYS A 76 14.89 1.64 3.93
CA LYS A 76 14.43 1.73 2.52
C LYS A 76 13.08 2.42 2.33
N GLY A 77 12.35 2.66 3.42
CA GLY A 77 11.10 3.40 3.41
C GLY A 77 9.85 2.52 3.31
N LEU A 78 8.83 3.04 2.62
CA LEU A 78 7.53 2.42 2.47
C LEU A 78 7.24 2.23 0.98
N GLU A 79 6.58 1.14 0.63
CA GLU A 79 6.07 0.88 -0.71
C GLU A 79 4.60 0.46 -0.65
N MET A 80 3.77 1.08 -1.48
CA MET A 80 2.33 0.90 -1.48
C MET A 80 1.77 0.90 -2.90
N SER A 81 0.93 -0.07 -3.21
CA SER A 81 0.07 -0.05 -4.39
C SER A 81 -1.41 -0.16 -3.99
N ALA A 82 -2.22 0.79 -4.43
CA ALA A 82 -3.66 0.78 -4.24
C ALA A 82 -4.36 0.19 -5.47
N LEU A 83 -5.18 -0.82 -5.25
CA LEU A 83 -5.84 -1.64 -6.28
C LEU A 83 -7.36 -1.56 -6.12
N LEU A 84 -8.09 -1.69 -7.23
CA LEU A 84 -9.55 -1.84 -7.16
C LEU A 84 -9.91 -3.29 -6.86
N GLU A 85 -10.90 -3.49 -6.00
CA GLU A 85 -11.44 -4.81 -5.66
C GLU A 85 -11.83 -5.61 -6.91
N LYS A 86 -12.46 -4.95 -7.89
CA LYS A 86 -12.87 -5.58 -9.15
C LYS A 86 -11.69 -6.16 -9.95
N ASP A 87 -10.52 -5.53 -9.88
CA ASP A 87 -9.35 -5.84 -10.70
C ASP A 87 -8.50 -6.96 -10.06
N VAL A 88 -8.58 -7.10 -8.73
CA VAL A 88 -7.98 -8.24 -8.01
C VAL A 88 -8.89 -9.47 -8.03
N LYS A 89 -10.22 -9.30 -7.92
CA LYS A 89 -11.18 -10.41 -8.01
C LYS A 89 -11.34 -10.97 -9.42
N ASN A 90 -11.31 -10.11 -10.43
CA ASN A 90 -11.29 -10.49 -11.84
C ASN A 90 -9.89 -10.23 -12.40
N PHE A 91 -8.93 -10.99 -11.88
CA PHE A 91 -7.50 -10.74 -12.08
C PHE A 91 -7.14 -10.40 -13.54
N LYS A 92 -6.53 -9.22 -13.73
CA LYS A 92 -6.00 -8.74 -15.01
C LYS A 92 -4.48 -8.70 -14.95
N HIS A 93 -3.83 -9.08 -16.06
CA HIS A 93 -2.39 -8.94 -16.24
C HIS A 93 -2.06 -8.15 -17.53
N PRO A 94 -1.16 -7.15 -17.48
CA PRO A 94 -0.59 -6.54 -16.27
C PRO A 94 -1.67 -5.94 -15.35
N THR A 95 -1.43 -5.94 -14.04
CA THR A 95 -2.47 -5.59 -13.06
C THR A 95 -2.55 -4.07 -12.93
N PRO A 96 -3.75 -3.47 -13.05
CA PRO A 96 -3.89 -2.03 -12.90
C PRO A 96 -3.79 -1.61 -11.43
N TYR A 97 -3.22 -0.43 -11.18
CA TYR A 97 -3.24 0.24 -9.89
C TYR A 97 -3.79 1.65 -10.03
N ILE A 98 -4.48 2.13 -8.99
CA ILE A 98 -5.05 3.49 -8.98
C ILE A 98 -4.13 4.51 -8.30
N LEU A 99 -3.16 4.05 -7.51
CA LEU A 99 -2.16 4.87 -6.88
C LEU A 99 -0.97 3.98 -6.48
N HIS A 100 0.24 4.44 -6.72
CA HIS A 100 1.46 3.80 -6.26
C HIS A 100 2.32 4.81 -5.50
N TYR A 101 2.96 4.36 -4.42
CA TYR A 101 3.95 5.12 -3.68
C TYR A 101 5.17 4.22 -3.46
N SER A 102 6.35 4.75 -3.74
CA SER A 102 7.61 4.16 -3.29
C SER A 102 8.59 5.28 -2.96
N ASN A 103 9.66 4.93 -2.24
CA ASN A 103 10.69 5.89 -1.88
C ASN A 103 11.38 6.50 -3.13
N ALA A 104 11.32 5.83 -4.29
CA ALA A 104 11.82 6.37 -5.56
C ALA A 104 11.03 7.60 -6.04
N TYR A 105 9.72 7.68 -5.76
CA TYR A 105 8.85 8.80 -6.12
C TYR A 105 8.75 9.87 -5.03
N LYS A 106 9.34 9.65 -3.85
CA LYS A 106 9.21 10.53 -2.68
C LYS A 106 9.56 11.99 -3.00
N ALA A 107 10.71 12.24 -3.62
CA ALA A 107 11.14 13.60 -3.96
C ALA A 107 10.17 14.31 -4.91
N THR A 108 9.56 13.57 -5.84
CA THR A 108 8.54 14.09 -6.76
C THR A 108 7.27 14.48 -6.02
N TYR A 109 6.82 13.64 -5.08
CA TYR A 109 5.66 13.94 -4.23
C TYR A 109 5.86 15.14 -3.31
N GLU A 110 7.08 15.35 -2.80
CA GLU A 110 7.46 16.50 -1.98
C GLU A 110 7.54 17.78 -2.81
N ALA A 111 8.09 17.71 -4.03
CA ALA A 111 8.28 18.87 -4.90
C ALA A 111 6.99 19.33 -5.62
N ASN A 112 6.05 18.42 -5.88
CA ASN A 112 4.81 18.72 -6.58
C ASN A 112 3.60 18.15 -5.84
N HIS A 113 2.82 19.05 -5.22
CA HIS A 113 1.63 18.65 -4.47
C HIS A 113 0.56 17.96 -5.33
N SER A 114 0.49 18.30 -6.62
CA SER A 114 -0.50 17.75 -7.56
C SER A 114 -0.05 16.47 -8.25
N TYR A 115 1.18 16.00 -8.02
CA TYR A 115 1.67 14.76 -8.62
C TYR A 115 1.03 13.53 -7.95
N LEU A 116 0.61 12.58 -8.78
CA LEU A 116 0.16 11.25 -8.39
C LEU A 116 0.74 10.23 -9.38
N CYS A 117 1.43 9.19 -8.88
CA CYS A 117 1.71 8.00 -9.66
C CYS A 117 0.43 7.14 -9.70
N GLU A 118 -0.44 7.37 -10.67
CA GLU A 118 -1.79 6.81 -10.72
C GLU A 118 -2.15 6.25 -12.10
N ASP A 119 -3.22 5.46 -12.13
CA ASP A 119 -3.86 4.91 -13.34
C ASP A 119 -2.90 4.21 -14.30
N GLY A 120 -1.95 3.45 -13.74
CA GLY A 120 -0.96 2.65 -14.44
C GLY A 120 -1.25 1.15 -14.40
N GLU A 121 -0.41 0.38 -15.07
CA GLU A 121 -0.39 -1.08 -14.98
C GLU A 121 1.01 -1.55 -14.59
N ASP A 122 1.08 -2.57 -13.74
CA ASP A 122 2.34 -3.13 -13.23
C ASP A 122 2.32 -4.66 -13.36
N PRO A 123 3.24 -5.27 -14.14
CA PRO A 123 3.34 -6.72 -14.24
C PRO A 123 3.78 -7.40 -12.93
N ASP A 124 4.51 -6.70 -12.05
CA ASP A 124 5.07 -7.26 -10.81
C ASP A 124 4.00 -7.43 -9.72
N LEU A 125 2.88 -6.70 -9.82
CA LEU A 125 1.72 -6.89 -8.93
C LEU A 125 1.18 -8.33 -8.94
N ALA A 126 1.33 -9.07 -10.04
CA ALA A 126 1.00 -10.49 -10.10
C ALA A 126 1.81 -11.30 -9.06
N ALA A 127 3.10 -10.97 -8.91
CA ALA A 127 3.98 -11.58 -7.93
C ALA A 127 3.65 -11.08 -6.51
N HIS A 128 3.43 -9.78 -6.33
CA HIS A 128 3.06 -9.21 -5.02
C HIS A 128 1.77 -9.85 -4.46
N ILE A 129 0.74 -10.00 -5.30
CA ILE A 129 -0.51 -10.67 -4.94
C ILE A 129 -0.27 -12.15 -4.63
N THR A 130 0.54 -12.85 -5.43
CA THR A 130 0.88 -14.25 -5.17
C THR A 130 1.54 -14.43 -3.80
N ILE A 131 2.49 -13.57 -3.44
CA ILE A 131 3.15 -13.59 -2.12
C ILE A 131 2.17 -13.21 -1.02
N THR A 132 1.31 -12.22 -1.26
CA THR A 132 0.25 -11.81 -0.32
C THR A 132 -0.67 -12.99 -0.01
N ARG A 133 -1.13 -13.72 -1.03
CA ARG A 133 -1.95 -14.94 -0.86
C ARG A 133 -1.24 -16.04 -0.08
N ALA A 134 0.07 -16.20 -0.29
CA ALA A 134 0.82 -17.30 0.30
C ALA A 134 1.29 -17.02 1.74
N ARG A 135 1.63 -15.77 2.05
CA ARG A 135 2.36 -15.38 3.27
C ARG A 135 1.96 -14.03 3.84
N GLY A 136 1.06 -13.30 3.19
CA GLY A 136 0.71 -11.94 3.57
C GLY A 136 0.05 -11.86 4.94
N ILE A 137 0.04 -10.65 5.51
CA ILE A 137 -0.62 -10.34 6.77
C ILE A 137 -1.74 -9.33 6.48
N CYS A 138 -2.99 -9.71 6.73
CA CYS A 138 -4.10 -8.76 6.76
C CYS A 138 -4.01 -7.93 8.04
N ILE A 139 -3.79 -6.62 7.91
CA ILE A 139 -3.73 -5.69 9.05
C ILE A 139 -5.03 -4.89 9.21
N TYR A 140 -5.91 -4.92 8.22
CA TYR A 140 -7.26 -4.36 8.28
C TYR A 140 -8.14 -4.91 7.15
N GLY A 141 -9.43 -5.11 7.43
CA GLY A 141 -10.45 -5.37 6.42
C GLY A 141 -10.77 -6.86 6.21
N SER A 142 -11.21 -7.20 5.01
CA SER A 142 -11.54 -8.57 4.60
C SER A 142 -10.31 -9.50 4.67
N SER A 143 -10.56 -10.81 4.74
CA SER A 143 -9.47 -11.80 4.71
C SER A 143 -8.74 -11.77 3.36
N ILE A 144 -7.50 -12.27 3.34
CA ILE A 144 -6.71 -12.38 2.11
C ILE A 144 -7.42 -13.33 1.13
N GLU A 145 -8.02 -14.40 1.64
CA GLU A 145 -8.74 -15.43 0.89
C GLU A 145 -10.01 -14.91 0.22
N ASP A 146 -10.68 -13.90 0.81
CA ASP A 146 -11.91 -13.31 0.26
C ASP A 146 -11.64 -12.29 -0.86
N ILE A 147 -10.42 -11.76 -0.92
CA ILE A 147 -10.06 -10.63 -1.79
C ILE A 147 -9.17 -11.04 -2.96
N PHE A 148 -8.19 -11.90 -2.72
CA PHE A 148 -7.19 -12.27 -3.72
C PHE A 148 -7.36 -13.67 -4.24
#